data_AF-A0A1I8A926-F1
#
_entry.id   AF-A0A1I8A926-F1
#
_cell.length_a   1.000
_cell.length_b   1.000
_cell.length_c   1.000
_cell.angle_alpha   90.00
_cell.angle_beta   90.00
_cell.angle_gamma   90.00
#
_symmetry.space_group_name_H-M   'P 1'
#
loop_
_entity.id
_entity.type
_entity.pdbx_description
1 polymer ?
#
loop_
_entity_poly.entity_id
_entity_poly.type
_entity_poly.pdbx_seq_one_letter_code
_entity_poly.pdbx_strand_id
1 'polypeptide(L)'
;MRATLLFVAVLAFSNVFAVHEDDYEDYVNSPKEFTSPLTAEEGEMGRDDRYTYKSACMVDGKLQILHGFDCRNQVAVGRFRNSINVTGWSYLEIETKSEFDPNLQAYAAGLLEGNLTHTVIDFFTANLINDYCTGFKGYCSRLHEYLNANLQWIKKQLETQSPDDPYWQAVNRTFLQLTGIYHGYTNVIKPGIQYDINPILMINVNGELIDLEKKFNKTKDLMKPEDNGKCSGLIKVSPGNKDLFISQVTMSGFESMIRVLKLYKFGYDKKMYPGHTITFSSYPGMLYSSDDFALASSGLAMIETTVNIFDEKLFERIKPDGQLSCWLRAVVANQLARDGREWCEIFQKYNSGTYNNQWTILNYNKFTPGKDLPAYGLLYVLEQAP
;
A
#
# COMPACT_ATOMS: atom_id res chain seq x y z
N MET A 1 -17.90 -62.92 31.08
CA MET A 1 -17.63 -63.18 29.65
C MET A 1 -18.90 -62.86 28.87
N ARG A 2 -18.92 -61.71 28.18
CA ARG A 2 -19.05 -61.56 26.71
C ARG A 2 -20.44 -61.97 26.17
N ALA A 3 -21.17 -61.20 25.37
CA ALA A 3 -20.93 -59.94 24.69
C ALA A 3 -22.29 -59.35 24.27
N THR A 4 -22.42 -58.03 24.20
CA THR A 4 -23.55 -57.37 23.54
C THR A 4 -23.00 -56.21 22.70
N LEU A 5 -23.37 -56.20 21.43
CA LEU A 5 -23.00 -55.19 20.43
C LEU A 5 -23.39 -53.79 20.93
N LEU A 6 -22.47 -52.84 20.81
CA LEU A 6 -22.80 -51.41 20.80
C LEU A 6 -22.22 -50.77 19.54
N PHE A 7 -23.11 -50.28 18.69
CA PHE A 7 -22.84 -49.21 17.74
C PHE A 7 -22.37 -47.98 18.54
N VAL A 8 -21.22 -47.42 18.18
CA VAL A 8 -20.79 -46.09 18.67
C VAL A 8 -20.76 -45.15 17.48
N ALA A 9 -21.58 -44.11 17.58
CA ALA A 9 -21.67 -43.00 16.67
C ALA A 9 -20.34 -42.22 16.62
N VAL A 10 -19.86 -41.95 15.41
CA VAL A 10 -18.80 -40.98 15.12
C VAL A 10 -19.47 -39.79 14.42
N LEU A 11 -19.71 -38.72 15.17
CA LEU A 11 -20.13 -37.36 14.77
C LEU A 11 -19.87 -36.50 16.03
N ALA A 12 -19.30 -35.31 16.04
CA ALA A 12 -18.82 -34.40 15.01
C ALA A 12 -17.89 -33.39 15.73
N PHE A 13 -16.75 -33.05 15.14
CA PHE A 13 -16.04 -31.78 15.39
C PHE A 13 -15.23 -31.45 14.15
N SER A 14 -15.95 -31.02 13.12
CA SER A 14 -15.41 -30.37 11.93
C SER A 14 -16.42 -29.31 11.54
N ASN A 15 -16.08 -28.05 11.83
CA ASN A 15 -16.54 -26.82 11.16
C ASN A 15 -16.31 -25.62 12.09
N VAL A 16 -15.08 -25.14 12.12
CA VAL A 16 -14.77 -23.73 12.38
C VAL A 16 -13.68 -23.38 11.37
N PHE A 17 -13.87 -22.28 10.65
CA PHE A 17 -13.04 -21.74 9.55
C PHE A 17 -13.32 -22.31 8.15
N ALA A 18 -14.52 -22.04 7.64
CA ALA A 18 -14.66 -21.62 6.26
C ALA A 18 -14.73 -20.08 6.27
N VAL A 19 -13.71 -19.41 5.75
CA VAL A 19 -13.77 -17.97 5.45
C VAL A 19 -14.50 -17.87 4.12
N HIS A 20 -15.65 -17.22 4.13
CA HIS A 20 -16.60 -17.22 3.01
C HIS A 20 -16.28 -16.11 2.01
N GLU A 21 -16.55 -16.40 0.73
CA GLU A 21 -16.65 -15.46 -0.41
C GLU A 21 -17.66 -14.32 -0.12
N ASP A 22 -18.50 -14.51 0.90
CA ASP A 22 -19.59 -13.65 1.33
C ASP A 22 -19.13 -12.30 1.92
N ASP A 23 -17.97 -12.16 2.57
CA ASP A 23 -17.59 -10.88 3.23
C ASP A 23 -17.30 -9.75 2.20
N TYR A 24 -16.74 -10.09 1.03
CA TYR A 24 -16.52 -9.13 -0.04
C TYR A 24 -17.80 -8.86 -0.84
N GLU A 25 -18.60 -9.90 -1.11
CA GLU A 25 -19.92 -9.71 -1.74
C GLU A 25 -20.84 -8.88 -0.83
N ASP A 26 -20.80 -9.05 0.50
CA ASP A 26 -21.53 -8.25 1.47
C ASP A 26 -21.06 -6.79 1.48
N TYR A 27 -19.75 -6.52 1.37
CA TYR A 27 -19.25 -5.16 1.18
C TYR A 27 -19.78 -4.53 -0.12
N VAL A 28 -19.69 -5.27 -1.24
CA VAL A 28 -20.16 -4.80 -2.56
C VAL A 28 -21.67 -4.55 -2.57
N ASN A 29 -22.44 -5.42 -1.91
CA ASN A 29 -23.90 -5.39 -1.89
C ASN A 29 -24.50 -4.56 -0.74
N SER A 30 -23.68 -4.05 0.18
CA SER A 30 -24.16 -3.21 1.29
C SER A 30 -24.78 -1.90 0.77
N PRO A 31 -25.94 -1.46 1.30
CA PRO A 31 -26.48 -0.14 1.00
C PRO A 31 -25.49 0.92 1.50
N LYS A 32 -24.86 1.62 0.56
CA LYS A 32 -23.95 2.73 0.86
C LYS A 32 -24.77 3.97 1.15
N GLU A 33 -25.29 4.08 2.37
CA GLU A 33 -25.74 5.38 2.86
C GLU A 33 -24.50 6.26 3.04
N PHE A 34 -24.39 7.30 2.21
CA PHE A 34 -23.45 8.40 2.42
C PHE A 34 -23.83 9.14 3.70
N THR A 35 -23.52 8.56 4.85
CA THR A 35 -23.60 9.24 6.13
C THR A 35 -22.35 10.07 6.29
N SER A 36 -22.32 11.21 5.60
CA SER A 36 -21.53 12.32 6.10
C SER A 36 -22.38 12.99 7.17
N PRO A 37 -22.12 12.83 8.48
CA PRO A 37 -22.45 13.89 9.38
C PRO A 37 -21.50 15.03 9.02
N LEU A 38 -21.87 15.86 8.04
CA LEU A 38 -21.38 17.24 8.00
C LEU A 38 -21.82 17.84 9.33
N THR A 39 -20.99 17.71 10.35
CA THR A 39 -21.15 18.53 11.54
C THR A 39 -21.01 19.97 11.07
N ALA A 40 -21.90 20.85 11.52
CA ALA A 40 -22.04 22.22 11.02
C ALA A 40 -20.78 23.11 11.18
N GLU A 41 -19.67 22.55 11.68
CA GLU A 41 -18.37 23.20 11.87
C GLU A 41 -17.37 22.93 10.74
N GLU A 42 -17.60 21.93 9.88
CA GLU A 42 -16.70 21.62 8.77
C GLU A 42 -17.11 22.42 7.51
N GLY A 43 -16.17 23.19 6.96
CA GLY A 43 -16.39 24.04 5.79
C GLY A 43 -16.77 23.27 4.52
N GLU A 44 -16.74 23.95 3.37
CA GLU A 44 -17.00 23.29 2.08
C GLU A 44 -15.95 22.19 1.81
N MET A 45 -16.43 20.96 1.57
CA MET A 45 -15.58 19.78 1.36
C MET A 45 -14.50 20.02 0.30
N GLY A 46 -13.26 19.63 0.62
CA GLY A 46 -12.14 19.75 -0.31
C GLY A 46 -11.55 21.16 -0.41
N ARG A 47 -11.98 22.10 0.42
CA ARG A 47 -11.45 23.47 0.48
C ARG A 47 -10.83 23.82 1.84
N ASP A 48 -10.42 22.82 2.60
CA ASP A 48 -9.88 23.00 3.95
C ASP A 48 -8.70 23.99 3.94
N ASP A 49 -8.73 24.97 4.83
CA ASP A 49 -7.66 25.95 5.04
C ASP A 49 -6.74 25.58 6.22
N ARG A 50 -7.16 24.63 7.05
CA ARG A 50 -6.46 24.15 8.25
C ARG A 50 -6.28 22.64 8.22
N TYR A 51 -5.34 22.15 9.03
CA TYR A 51 -5.15 20.72 9.25
C TYR A 51 -6.03 20.22 10.39
N THR A 52 -6.66 19.07 10.19
CA THR A 52 -7.26 18.26 11.25
C THR A 52 -6.19 17.36 11.85
N TYR A 53 -6.09 17.34 13.18
CA TYR A 53 -5.10 16.55 13.92
C TYR A 53 -5.76 15.42 14.71
N LYS A 54 -5.16 14.24 14.66
CA LYS A 54 -5.57 13.05 15.43
C LYS A 54 -4.36 12.36 16.02
N SER A 55 -4.51 11.78 17.21
CA SER A 55 -3.46 11.03 17.91
C SER A 55 -3.91 9.59 18.14
N ALA A 56 -3.05 8.62 17.82
CA ALA A 56 -3.21 7.23 18.25
C ALA A 56 -2.55 7.09 19.62
N CYS A 57 -3.37 6.90 20.65
CA CYS A 57 -2.99 7.02 22.05
C CYS A 57 -3.18 5.72 22.81
N MET A 58 -2.22 5.36 23.66
CA MET A 58 -2.40 4.29 24.63
C MET A 58 -3.10 4.84 25.88
N VAL A 59 -4.35 4.45 26.09
CA VAL A 59 -5.19 4.82 27.24
C VAL A 59 -5.62 3.53 27.94
N ASP A 60 -5.24 3.39 29.22
CA ASP A 60 -5.52 2.19 30.04
C ASP A 60 -5.13 0.86 29.35
N GLY A 61 -3.98 0.86 28.68
CA GLY A 61 -3.44 -0.30 27.97
C GLY A 61 -4.12 -0.61 26.63
N LYS A 62 -5.04 0.25 26.16
CA LYS A 62 -5.73 0.09 24.87
C LYS A 62 -5.40 1.26 23.94
N LEU A 63 -5.24 0.95 22.65
CA LEU A 63 -5.07 1.98 21.63
C LEU A 63 -6.41 2.66 21.35
N GLN A 64 -6.43 3.99 21.31
CA GLN A 64 -7.59 4.81 21.00
C GLN A 64 -7.20 5.96 20.07
N ILE A 65 -8.15 6.49 19.30
CA ILE A 65 -7.95 7.70 18.49
C ILE A 65 -8.49 8.89 19.26
N LEU A 66 -7.65 9.88 19.55
CA LEU A 66 -8.01 11.12 20.22
C LEU A 66 -7.93 12.30 19.25
N HIS A 67 -8.73 13.33 19.49
CA HIS A 67 -8.65 14.59 18.76
C HIS A 67 -7.46 15.43 19.23
N GLY A 68 -6.76 16.08 18.30
CA GLY A 68 -5.64 16.96 18.62
C GLY A 68 -4.46 16.23 19.26
N PHE A 69 -3.85 16.88 20.27
CA PHE A 69 -2.61 16.45 20.92
C PHE A 69 -2.79 16.04 22.38
N ASP A 70 -4.03 15.83 22.85
CA ASP A 70 -4.33 15.42 24.23
C ASP A 70 -4.03 13.94 24.47
N CYS A 71 -2.78 13.53 24.20
CA CYS A 71 -2.31 12.18 24.39
C CYS A 71 -0.95 12.18 25.10
N ARG A 72 -0.92 11.62 26.32
CA ARG A 72 0.32 11.47 27.11
C ARG A 72 1.20 10.31 26.65
N ASN A 73 0.59 9.28 26.06
CA ASN A 73 1.26 8.06 25.63
C ASN A 73 0.99 7.84 24.12
N GLN A 74 1.53 8.74 23.31
CA GLN A 74 1.20 8.91 21.89
C GLN A 74 2.04 7.98 21.02
N VAL A 75 1.43 6.94 20.45
CA VAL A 75 2.11 6.04 19.50
C VAL A 75 2.37 6.75 18.19
N ALA A 76 1.38 7.49 17.72
CA ALA A 76 1.45 8.24 16.46
C ALA A 76 0.58 9.50 16.51
N VAL A 77 0.93 10.47 15.70
CA VAL A 77 0.11 11.65 15.40
C VAL A 77 -0.03 11.80 13.90
N GLY A 78 -1.23 12.15 13.47
CA GLY A 78 -1.58 12.36 12.08
C GLY A 78 -2.20 13.72 11.89
N ARG A 79 -1.92 14.33 10.75
CA ARG A 79 -2.60 15.53 10.28
C ARG A 79 -3.03 15.40 8.84
N PHE A 80 -4.23 15.86 8.55
CA PHE A 80 -4.81 15.82 7.21
C PHE A 80 -5.43 17.16 6.85
N ARG A 81 -5.31 17.54 5.58
CA ARG A 81 -5.93 18.72 5.00
C ARG A 81 -6.44 18.38 3.61
N ASN A 82 -7.76 18.40 3.42
CA ASN A 82 -8.38 18.17 2.12
C ASN A 82 -8.50 19.49 1.35
N SER A 83 -7.51 19.81 0.52
CA SER A 83 -7.50 21.00 -0.34
C SER A 83 -7.63 20.66 -1.82
N ILE A 84 -8.31 19.54 -2.13
CA ILE A 84 -8.40 19.03 -3.49
C ILE A 84 -9.11 19.99 -4.45
N ASN A 85 -10.14 20.70 -4.00
CA ASN A 85 -10.89 21.67 -4.79
C ASN A 85 -10.18 23.03 -4.96
N VAL A 86 -9.03 23.21 -4.29
CA VAL A 86 -8.21 24.43 -4.37
C VAL A 86 -6.90 24.17 -5.11
N THR A 87 -6.27 23.02 -4.88
CA THR A 87 -4.92 22.71 -5.36
C THR A 87 -4.83 21.47 -6.24
N GLY A 88 -5.89 20.65 -6.31
CA GLY A 88 -5.85 19.31 -6.87
C GLY A 88 -5.28 18.25 -5.91
N TRP A 89 -4.87 18.63 -4.70
CA TRP A 89 -4.24 17.72 -3.73
C TRP A 89 -4.87 17.83 -2.33
N SER A 90 -4.96 16.68 -1.67
CA SER A 90 -5.01 16.61 -0.21
C SER A 90 -3.62 16.31 0.35
N TYR A 91 -3.39 16.64 1.62
CA TYR A 91 -2.08 16.48 2.27
C TYR A 91 -2.24 15.66 3.54
N LEU A 92 -1.51 14.56 3.64
CA LEU A 92 -1.49 13.69 4.81
C LEU A 92 -0.07 13.60 5.36
N GLU A 93 0.08 13.81 6.66
CA GLU A 93 1.33 13.51 7.35
C GLU A 93 1.07 12.68 8.60
N ILE A 94 1.84 11.61 8.77
CA ILE A 94 1.81 10.77 9.97
C ILE A 94 3.22 10.67 10.54
N GLU A 95 3.34 10.83 11.85
CA GLU A 95 4.58 10.65 12.61
C GLU A 95 4.37 9.65 13.74
N THR A 96 5.25 8.64 13.84
CA THR A 96 5.22 7.65 14.93
C THR A 96 6.37 7.89 15.90
N LYS A 97 6.19 7.44 17.15
CA LYS A 97 7.14 7.66 18.24
C LYS A 97 7.98 6.42 18.51
N SER A 98 9.30 6.62 18.60
CA SER A 98 10.31 5.55 18.65
C SER A 98 10.32 4.75 19.94
N GLU A 99 9.73 5.26 21.01
CA GLU A 99 9.60 4.57 22.29
C GLU A 99 8.61 3.40 22.27
N PHE A 100 7.78 3.28 21.22
CA PHE A 100 6.84 2.18 21.05
C PHE A 100 7.39 1.08 20.16
N ASP A 101 6.84 -0.11 20.32
CA ASP A 101 7.12 -1.24 19.45
C ASP A 101 6.86 -0.89 17.95
N PRO A 102 7.81 -1.19 17.02
CA PRO A 102 7.67 -0.84 15.60
C PRO A 102 6.43 -1.44 14.91
N ASN A 103 5.93 -2.60 15.35
CA ASN A 103 4.72 -3.20 14.80
C ASN A 103 3.48 -2.41 15.23
N LEU A 104 3.43 -1.97 16.50
CA LEU A 104 2.39 -1.07 16.98
C LEU A 104 2.44 0.30 16.28
N GLN A 105 3.64 0.84 16.05
CA GLN A 105 3.83 2.08 15.28
C GLN A 105 3.22 1.97 13.87
N ALA A 106 3.52 0.88 13.15
CA ALA A 106 3.01 0.64 11.79
C ALA A 106 1.47 0.57 11.77
N TYR A 107 0.88 -0.21 12.67
CA TYR A 107 -0.57 -0.32 12.81
C TYR A 107 -1.21 1.04 13.14
N ALA A 108 -0.66 1.78 14.12
CA ALA A 108 -1.17 3.08 14.53
C ALA A 108 -1.08 4.13 13.41
N ALA A 109 -0.02 4.08 12.59
CA ALA A 109 0.11 4.96 11.44
C ALA A 109 -0.99 4.71 10.40
N GLY A 110 -1.26 3.44 10.08
CA GLY A 110 -2.37 3.07 9.22
C GLY A 110 -3.73 3.47 9.80
N LEU A 111 -3.93 3.23 11.10
CA LEU A 111 -5.16 3.57 11.81
C LEU A 111 -5.50 5.05 11.69
N LEU A 112 -4.50 5.92 11.87
CA LEU A 112 -4.71 7.37 11.73
C LEU A 112 -4.99 7.78 10.29
N GLU A 113 -4.32 7.18 9.30
CA GLU A 113 -4.62 7.45 7.90
C GLU A 113 -6.05 7.07 7.55
N GLY A 114 -6.47 5.84 7.85
CA GLY A 114 -7.82 5.36 7.56
C GLY A 114 -8.88 6.27 8.19
N ASN A 115 -8.66 6.71 9.43
CA ASN A 115 -9.61 7.59 10.13
C ASN A 115 -9.60 9.03 9.57
N LEU A 116 -8.42 9.62 9.36
CA LEU A 116 -8.29 10.99 8.87
C LEU A 116 -8.74 11.15 7.42
N THR A 117 -8.63 10.09 6.62
CA THR A 117 -8.90 10.11 5.18
C THR A 117 -10.15 9.35 4.77
N HIS A 118 -10.98 8.92 5.72
CA HIS A 118 -12.19 8.12 5.52
C HIS A 118 -13.02 8.59 4.31
N THR A 119 -13.40 9.87 4.30
CA THR A 119 -14.26 10.44 3.26
C THR A 119 -13.63 10.35 1.85
N VAL A 120 -12.33 10.61 1.73
CA VAL A 120 -11.66 10.53 0.41
C VAL A 120 -11.37 9.08 0.01
N ILE A 121 -11.25 8.15 0.98
CA ILE A 121 -11.23 6.71 0.71
C ILE A 121 -12.58 6.26 0.13
N ASP A 122 -13.71 6.69 0.71
CA ASP A 122 -15.05 6.34 0.19
C ASP A 122 -15.24 6.75 -1.27
N PHE A 123 -14.83 7.97 -1.62
CA PHE A 123 -14.91 8.44 -3.00
C PHE A 123 -13.98 7.66 -3.92
N PHE A 124 -12.76 7.34 -3.46
CA PHE A 124 -11.81 6.60 -4.27
C PHE A 124 -12.28 5.16 -4.51
N THR A 125 -12.84 4.49 -3.50
CA THR A 125 -13.44 3.15 -3.67
C THR A 125 -14.66 3.19 -4.57
N ALA A 126 -15.50 4.23 -4.50
CA ALA A 126 -16.62 4.44 -5.41
C ALA A 126 -16.17 4.58 -6.87
N ASN A 127 -15.07 5.27 -7.13
CA ASN A 127 -14.57 5.49 -8.48
C ASN A 127 -13.94 4.23 -9.10
N LEU A 128 -13.23 3.42 -8.29
CA LEU A 128 -12.34 2.38 -8.83
C LEU A 128 -12.68 0.94 -8.42
N ILE A 129 -13.15 0.73 -7.19
CA ILE A 129 -13.19 -0.60 -6.58
C ILE A 129 -14.59 -1.20 -6.60
N ASN A 130 -15.60 -0.40 -6.27
CA ASN A 130 -16.95 -0.89 -5.99
C ASN A 130 -17.58 -1.66 -7.16
N ASP A 131 -17.39 -1.18 -8.39
CA ASP A 131 -17.94 -1.82 -9.59
C ASP A 131 -16.93 -2.68 -10.35
N TYR A 132 -15.72 -2.90 -9.80
CA TYR A 132 -14.62 -3.56 -10.51
C TYR A 132 -14.97 -4.97 -11.03
N CYS A 133 -15.79 -5.71 -10.27
CA CYS A 133 -16.22 -7.06 -10.59
C CYS A 133 -17.58 -7.16 -11.30
N THR A 134 -18.26 -6.04 -11.51
CA THR A 134 -19.59 -6.01 -12.12
C THR A 134 -19.51 -6.51 -13.56
N GLY A 135 -20.22 -7.60 -13.87
CA GLY A 135 -20.17 -8.24 -15.19
C GLY A 135 -18.99 -9.18 -15.43
N PHE A 136 -18.04 -9.31 -14.47
CA PHE A 136 -16.81 -10.09 -14.63
C PHE A 136 -16.64 -11.21 -13.58
N LYS A 137 -17.75 -11.79 -13.08
CA LYS A 137 -17.75 -12.78 -11.99
C LYS A 137 -16.72 -13.92 -12.17
N GLY A 138 -16.63 -14.49 -13.36
CA GLY A 138 -15.68 -15.58 -13.64
C GLY A 138 -14.21 -15.16 -13.54
N TYR A 139 -13.87 -13.93 -13.95
CA TYR A 139 -12.54 -13.37 -13.75
C TYR A 139 -12.29 -13.09 -12.26
N CYS A 140 -13.23 -12.44 -11.57
CA CYS A 140 -13.04 -12.08 -10.16
C CYS A 140 -12.93 -13.29 -9.24
N SER A 141 -13.63 -14.39 -9.53
CA SER A 141 -13.46 -15.65 -8.80
C SER A 141 -12.00 -16.15 -8.87
N ARG A 142 -11.39 -16.15 -10.06
CA ARG A 142 -9.97 -16.51 -10.24
C ARG A 142 -9.02 -15.53 -9.58
N LEU A 143 -9.31 -14.23 -9.66
CA LEU A 143 -8.53 -13.18 -8.99
C LEU A 143 -8.55 -13.38 -7.47
N HIS A 144 -9.73 -13.58 -6.89
CA HIS A 144 -9.87 -13.77 -5.45
C HIS A 144 -9.21 -15.07 -4.98
N GLU A 145 -9.32 -16.16 -5.74
CA GLU A 145 -8.58 -17.41 -5.45
C GLU A 145 -7.07 -17.15 -5.39
N TYR A 146 -6.53 -16.42 -6.38
CA TYR A 146 -5.12 -16.03 -6.41
C TYR A 146 -4.70 -15.16 -5.23
N LEU A 147 -5.45 -14.08 -4.96
CA LEU A 147 -5.15 -13.14 -3.88
C LEU A 147 -5.22 -13.83 -2.51
N ASN A 148 -6.25 -14.67 -2.29
CA ASN A 148 -6.37 -15.44 -1.05
C ASN A 148 -5.20 -16.41 -0.88
N ALA A 149 -4.82 -17.15 -1.93
CA ALA A 149 -3.67 -18.05 -1.86
C ALA A 149 -2.37 -17.28 -1.55
N ASN A 150 -2.17 -16.10 -2.15
CA ASN A 150 -1.02 -15.25 -1.85
C ASN A 150 -1.02 -14.74 -0.41
N LEU A 151 -2.16 -14.26 0.10
CA LEU A 151 -2.30 -13.83 1.49
C LEU A 151 -2.01 -14.98 2.48
N GLN A 152 -2.49 -16.19 2.20
CA GLN A 152 -2.19 -17.36 3.03
C GLN A 152 -0.69 -17.74 2.98
N TRP A 153 -0.07 -17.63 1.81
CA TRP A 153 1.37 -17.83 1.68
C TRP A 153 2.17 -16.80 2.50
N ILE A 154 1.83 -15.51 2.39
CA ILE A 154 2.45 -14.44 3.15
C ILE A 154 2.29 -14.66 4.65
N LYS A 155 1.07 -14.99 5.10
CA LYS A 155 0.80 -15.32 6.51
C LYS A 155 1.73 -16.43 7.01
N LYS A 156 1.85 -17.53 6.25
CA LYS A 156 2.75 -18.62 6.58
C LYS A 156 4.22 -18.18 6.63
N GLN A 157 4.66 -17.31 5.72
CA GLN A 157 6.02 -16.76 5.77
C GLN A 157 6.22 -15.93 7.04
N LEU A 158 5.29 -15.04 7.38
CA LEU A 158 5.39 -14.22 8.60
C LEU A 158 5.39 -15.04 9.89
N GLU A 159 4.77 -16.22 9.89
CA GLU A 159 4.79 -17.16 11.03
C GLU A 159 6.08 -17.99 11.12
N THR A 160 6.83 -18.15 10.02
CA THR A 160 7.96 -19.10 9.93
C THR A 160 9.32 -18.44 9.74
N GLN A 161 9.36 -17.22 9.21
CA GLN A 161 10.60 -16.49 8.98
C GLN A 161 11.18 -15.97 10.29
N SER A 162 12.49 -15.75 10.31
CA SER A 162 13.18 -15.28 11.51
C SER A 162 12.61 -13.92 11.97
N PRO A 163 12.37 -13.71 13.28
CA PRO A 163 12.01 -12.39 13.80
C PRO A 163 13.11 -11.35 13.56
N ASP A 164 14.35 -11.79 13.33
CA ASP A 164 15.50 -10.91 13.05
C ASP A 164 15.71 -10.64 11.55
N ASP A 165 14.90 -11.20 10.65
CA ASP A 165 15.01 -10.93 9.21
C ASP A 165 14.42 -9.54 8.88
N PRO A 166 15.24 -8.54 8.51
CA PRO A 166 14.76 -7.19 8.28
C PRO A 166 13.76 -7.08 7.10
N TYR A 167 13.87 -7.96 6.11
CA TYR A 167 12.97 -7.99 4.96
C TYR A 167 11.57 -8.42 5.39
N TRP A 168 11.46 -9.56 6.08
CA TRP A 168 10.17 -10.07 6.53
C TRP A 168 9.58 -9.23 7.67
N GLN A 169 10.40 -8.57 8.49
CA GLN A 169 9.92 -7.56 9.43
C GLN A 169 9.33 -6.33 8.74
N ALA A 170 9.90 -5.89 7.61
CA ALA A 170 9.32 -4.81 6.81
C ALA A 170 8.01 -5.23 6.14
N VAL A 171 7.91 -6.47 5.64
CA VAL A 171 6.65 -7.05 5.16
C VAL A 171 5.59 -7.08 6.27
N ASN A 172 5.94 -7.57 7.47
CA ASN A 172 5.06 -7.62 8.62
C ASN A 172 4.47 -6.25 8.96
N ARG A 173 5.33 -5.23 9.07
CA ARG A 173 4.90 -3.85 9.35
C ARG A 173 4.05 -3.26 8.25
N THR A 174 4.34 -3.56 6.98
CA THR A 174 3.53 -3.09 5.86
C THR A 174 2.11 -3.66 5.93
N PHE A 175 1.94 -4.94 6.27
CA PHE A 175 0.62 -5.54 6.48
C PHE A 175 -0.09 -5.01 7.72
N LEU A 176 0.62 -4.75 8.81
CA LEU A 176 0.05 -4.09 9.99
C LEU A 176 -0.46 -2.68 9.67
N GLN A 177 0.27 -1.93 8.87
CA GLN A 177 -0.16 -0.61 8.41
C GLN A 177 -1.38 -0.72 7.48
N LEU A 178 -1.39 -1.69 6.56
CA LEU A 178 -2.54 -1.96 5.67
C LEU A 178 -3.81 -2.27 6.47
N THR A 179 -3.71 -3.19 7.44
CA THR A 179 -4.81 -3.50 8.35
C THR A 179 -5.20 -2.29 9.20
N GLY A 180 -4.23 -1.51 9.66
CA GLY A 180 -4.46 -0.24 10.35
C GLY A 180 -5.34 0.70 9.52
N ILE A 181 -5.04 0.89 8.23
CA ILE A 181 -5.87 1.74 7.34
C ILE A 181 -7.30 1.20 7.26
N TYR A 182 -7.48 -0.10 7.02
CA TYR A 182 -8.81 -0.69 6.94
C TYR A 182 -9.59 -0.53 8.24
N HIS A 183 -8.95 -0.73 9.38
CA HIS A 183 -9.51 -0.53 10.71
C HIS A 183 -9.85 0.94 11.00
N GLY A 184 -8.99 1.88 10.61
CA GLY A 184 -9.24 3.31 10.75
C GLY A 184 -10.40 3.78 9.88
N TYR A 185 -10.48 3.25 8.67
CA TYR A 185 -11.55 3.47 7.71
C TYR A 185 -12.89 2.92 8.21
N THR A 186 -12.90 1.73 8.81
CA THR A 186 -14.13 1.08 9.32
C THR A 186 -14.45 1.43 10.78
N ASN A 187 -13.68 2.33 11.41
CA ASN A 187 -13.79 2.70 12.82
C ASN A 187 -13.68 1.51 13.81
N VAL A 188 -12.89 0.49 13.45
CA VAL A 188 -12.55 -0.65 14.31
C VAL A 188 -11.13 -0.45 14.85
N ILE A 189 -10.87 -0.74 16.12
CA ILE A 189 -9.50 -0.72 16.67
C ILE A 189 -9.16 -2.09 17.26
N LYS A 190 -8.49 -2.91 16.45
CA LYS A 190 -8.03 -4.25 16.82
C LYS A 190 -6.62 -4.50 16.25
N PRO A 191 -5.55 -4.17 16.98
CA PRO A 191 -4.19 -4.40 16.52
C PRO A 191 -3.95 -5.86 16.12
N GLY A 192 -3.35 -6.05 14.95
CA GLY A 192 -3.12 -7.35 14.32
C GLY A 192 -3.18 -7.23 12.80
N ILE A 193 -2.77 -8.29 12.10
CA ILE A 193 -2.89 -8.38 10.64
C ILE A 193 -4.20 -9.09 10.29
N GLN A 194 -4.97 -8.51 9.37
CA GLN A 194 -6.10 -9.14 8.70
C GLN A 194 -5.65 -9.61 7.31
N TYR A 195 -5.91 -10.90 7.00
CA TYR A 195 -5.47 -11.57 5.77
C TYR A 195 -6.65 -11.92 4.87
N ASP A 196 -7.50 -10.94 4.62
CA ASP A 196 -8.69 -11.02 3.77
C ASP A 196 -8.64 -9.98 2.65
N ILE A 197 -9.43 -10.23 1.61
CA ILE A 197 -9.61 -9.28 0.52
C ILE A 197 -10.61 -8.22 0.97
N ASN A 198 -10.08 -7.02 1.27
CA ASN A 198 -10.87 -5.84 1.61
C ASN A 198 -10.58 -4.69 0.63
N PRO A 199 -11.38 -3.61 0.65
CA PRO A 199 -11.21 -2.50 -0.28
C PRO A 199 -9.83 -1.82 -0.23
N ILE A 200 -9.20 -1.79 0.94
CA ILE A 200 -7.86 -1.20 1.10
C ILE A 200 -6.80 -2.08 0.44
N LEU A 201 -6.89 -3.41 0.58
CA LEU A 201 -6.02 -4.31 -0.18
C LEU A 201 -6.24 -4.12 -1.70
N MET A 202 -7.50 -4.06 -2.14
CA MET A 202 -7.85 -3.86 -3.55
C MET A 202 -7.28 -2.56 -4.13
N ILE A 203 -7.29 -1.47 -3.35
CA ILE A 203 -6.59 -0.21 -3.70
C ILE A 203 -5.10 -0.46 -3.92
N ASN A 204 -4.44 -1.20 -3.02
CA ASN A 204 -2.99 -1.37 -3.07
C ASN A 204 -2.52 -2.32 -4.17
N VAL A 205 -3.35 -3.30 -4.57
CA VAL A 205 -3.05 -4.19 -5.71
C VAL A 205 -3.40 -3.58 -7.07
N ASN A 206 -3.86 -2.32 -7.14
CA ASN A 206 -4.34 -1.70 -8.38
C ASN A 206 -3.39 -1.87 -9.59
N GLY A 207 -2.10 -1.59 -9.43
CA GLY A 207 -1.15 -1.77 -10.53
C GLY A 207 -0.89 -3.23 -10.92
N GLU A 208 -1.08 -4.18 -9.99
CA GLU A 208 -1.01 -5.62 -10.26
C GLU A 208 -2.13 -6.05 -11.21
N LEU A 209 -3.28 -5.38 -11.13
CA LEU A 209 -4.47 -5.72 -11.91
C LEU A 209 -4.19 -5.59 -13.42
N ILE A 210 -3.29 -4.71 -13.85
CA ILE A 210 -2.89 -4.56 -15.27
C ILE A 210 -2.42 -5.90 -15.87
N ASP A 211 -1.59 -6.64 -15.14
CA ASP A 211 -1.08 -7.94 -15.58
C ASP A 211 -2.02 -9.10 -15.18
N LEU A 212 -2.67 -9.00 -14.02
CA LEU A 212 -3.59 -10.05 -13.53
C LEU A 212 -4.88 -10.14 -14.36
N GLU A 213 -5.37 -9.04 -14.92
CA GLU A 213 -6.47 -9.04 -15.89
C GLU A 213 -6.14 -9.90 -17.12
N LYS A 214 -4.92 -9.76 -17.67
CA LYS A 214 -4.44 -10.58 -18.79
C LYS A 214 -4.24 -12.02 -18.37
N LYS A 215 -3.54 -12.26 -17.25
CA LYS A 215 -3.32 -13.60 -16.68
C LYS A 215 -4.60 -14.41 -16.53
N PHE A 216 -5.66 -13.77 -16.05
CA PHE A 216 -6.94 -14.41 -15.80
C PHE A 216 -7.97 -14.18 -16.91
N ASN A 217 -7.55 -13.75 -18.10
CA ASN A 217 -8.40 -13.59 -19.28
C ASN A 217 -9.67 -12.77 -18.99
N LYS A 218 -9.54 -11.61 -18.33
CA LYS A 218 -10.66 -10.67 -18.17
C LYS A 218 -11.13 -10.26 -19.56
N THR A 219 -12.42 -10.43 -19.83
CA THR A 219 -13.01 -9.91 -21.08
C THR A 219 -12.92 -8.40 -21.09
N LYS A 220 -12.70 -7.81 -22.27
CA LYS A 220 -12.58 -6.36 -22.43
C LYS A 220 -13.75 -5.62 -21.79
N ASP A 221 -13.43 -4.69 -20.90
CA ASP A 221 -14.40 -3.75 -20.38
C ASP A 221 -14.68 -2.67 -21.44
N LEU A 222 -15.93 -2.58 -21.90
CA LEU A 222 -16.33 -1.59 -22.91
C LEU A 222 -16.51 -0.19 -22.30
N MET A 223 -16.62 -0.11 -20.98
CA MET A 223 -16.78 1.14 -20.24
C MET A 223 -15.43 1.74 -19.82
N LYS A 224 -14.36 0.94 -19.84
CA LYS A 224 -12.99 1.38 -19.53
C LYS A 224 -12.05 1.08 -20.69
N PRO A 225 -11.53 2.10 -21.40
CA PRO A 225 -10.51 1.87 -22.43
C PRO A 225 -9.30 1.17 -21.82
N GLU A 226 -8.65 0.30 -22.60
CA GLU A 226 -7.42 -0.38 -22.17
C GLU A 226 -6.38 0.64 -21.71
N ASP A 227 -6.04 0.60 -20.42
CA ASP A 227 -4.98 1.42 -19.85
C ASP A 227 -3.63 0.83 -20.28
N ASN A 228 -3.13 1.32 -21.42
CA ASN A 228 -1.81 0.99 -21.93
C ASN A 228 -0.72 1.88 -21.29
N GLY A 229 -1.00 2.48 -20.12
CA GLY A 229 -0.16 3.29 -19.23
C GLY A 229 1.21 3.70 -19.77
N LYS A 230 1.40 5.01 -20.01
CA LYS A 230 2.66 5.58 -20.51
C LYS A 230 3.18 6.68 -19.58
N CYS A 231 3.36 6.39 -18.30
CA CYS A 231 4.03 7.31 -17.38
C CYS A 231 5.35 7.80 -18.01
N SER A 232 5.72 9.05 -17.75
CA SER A 232 6.95 9.65 -18.28
C SER A 232 7.86 10.09 -17.13
N GLY A 233 9.08 9.57 -17.09
CA GLY A 233 10.12 9.95 -16.14
C GLY A 233 11.24 10.75 -16.81
N LEU A 234 11.84 11.71 -16.08
CA LEU A 234 13.00 12.46 -16.53
C LEU A 234 13.97 12.71 -15.37
N ILE A 235 15.26 12.45 -15.62
CA ILE A 235 16.36 12.86 -14.75
C ILE A 235 17.27 13.79 -15.54
N LYS A 236 17.56 14.96 -14.97
CA LYS A 236 18.31 16.00 -15.67
C LYS A 236 19.33 16.67 -14.76
N VAL A 237 20.60 16.53 -15.12
CA VAL A 237 21.70 17.33 -14.57
C VAL A 237 21.70 18.70 -15.23
N SER A 238 21.81 19.77 -14.43
CA SER A 238 21.84 21.14 -14.90
C SER A 238 23.23 21.54 -15.45
N PRO A 239 23.34 22.62 -16.26
CA PRO A 239 24.63 23.07 -16.79
C PRO A 239 25.68 23.32 -15.69
N GLY A 240 26.87 22.76 -15.87
CA GLY A 240 27.96 22.83 -14.89
C GLY A 240 27.69 22.04 -13.61
N ASN A 241 26.80 21.03 -13.66
CA ASN A 241 26.42 20.15 -12.55
C ASN A 241 25.95 20.92 -11.31
N LYS A 242 25.31 22.08 -11.50
CA LYS A 242 24.89 22.94 -10.38
C LYS A 242 23.69 22.39 -9.63
N ASP A 243 22.93 21.51 -10.27
CA ASP A 243 21.71 20.91 -9.75
C ASP A 243 21.38 19.59 -10.48
N LEU A 244 20.51 18.78 -9.88
CA LEU A 244 20.05 17.49 -10.39
C LEU A 244 18.54 17.33 -10.16
N PHE A 245 17.79 17.43 -11.25
CA PHE A 245 16.34 17.34 -11.26
C PHE A 245 15.87 15.91 -11.51
N ILE A 246 14.78 15.53 -10.86
CA ILE A 246 14.00 14.33 -11.12
C ILE A 246 12.53 14.72 -11.24
N SER A 247 11.83 14.15 -12.21
CA SER A 247 10.40 14.37 -12.41
C SER A 247 9.73 13.11 -12.93
N GLN A 248 8.47 12.93 -12.56
CA GLN A 248 7.59 11.88 -13.06
C GLN A 248 6.23 12.50 -13.41
N VAL A 249 5.60 11.99 -14.47
CA VAL A 249 4.25 12.35 -14.89
C VAL A 249 3.45 11.08 -15.11
N THR A 250 2.53 10.79 -14.18
CA THR A 250 1.63 9.63 -14.27
C THR A 250 0.60 9.82 -15.37
N MET A 251 0.29 8.73 -16.07
CA MET A 251 -0.85 8.64 -16.96
C MET A 251 -1.76 7.52 -16.47
N SER A 252 -2.99 7.87 -16.09
CA SER A 252 -4.01 6.92 -15.63
C SER A 252 -5.41 7.49 -15.95
N GLY A 253 -6.46 6.70 -15.70
CA GLY A 253 -7.85 7.12 -15.84
C GLY A 253 -8.20 8.31 -14.93
N PHE A 254 -9.02 9.23 -15.42
CA PHE A 254 -9.43 10.43 -14.69
C PHE A 254 -10.20 10.14 -13.41
N GLU A 255 -10.85 8.98 -13.33
CA GLU A 255 -11.53 8.49 -12.13
C GLU A 255 -10.58 8.31 -10.92
N SER A 256 -9.27 8.17 -11.17
CA SER A 256 -8.25 8.06 -10.13
C SER A 256 -7.81 9.40 -9.53
N MET A 257 -8.24 10.56 -10.06
CA MET A 257 -7.70 11.89 -9.70
C MET A 257 -8.07 12.41 -8.29
N ILE A 258 -8.44 11.54 -7.36
CA ILE A 258 -8.49 11.88 -5.94
C ILE A 258 -7.09 11.70 -5.36
N ARG A 259 -6.34 12.80 -5.26
CA ARG A 259 -4.91 12.77 -4.95
C ARG A 259 -4.61 13.13 -3.50
N VAL A 260 -3.66 12.40 -2.89
CA VAL A 260 -3.13 12.67 -1.55
C VAL A 260 -1.61 12.70 -1.62
N LEU A 261 -0.99 13.83 -1.30
CA LEU A 261 0.45 13.89 -1.08
C LEU A 261 0.74 13.43 0.36
N LYS A 262 1.59 12.41 0.50
CA LYS A 262 1.82 11.75 1.79
C LYS A 262 3.23 12.01 2.31
N LEU A 263 3.35 12.11 3.63
CA LEU A 263 4.62 12.08 4.36
C LEU A 263 4.47 11.18 5.58
N TYR A 264 5.19 10.07 5.59
CA TYR A 264 5.33 9.24 6.80
C TYR A 264 6.69 9.50 7.45
N LYS A 265 6.69 9.65 8.77
CA LYS A 265 7.87 9.79 9.61
C LYS A 265 7.84 8.70 10.67
N PHE A 266 8.37 7.52 10.33
CA PHE A 266 8.42 6.43 11.27
C PHE A 266 9.56 6.60 12.28
N GLY A 267 9.26 6.33 13.55
CA GLY A 267 10.20 6.20 14.66
C GLY A 267 10.97 4.87 14.66
N TYR A 268 11.16 4.25 13.49
CA TYR A 268 11.94 3.01 13.36
C TYR A 268 13.44 3.27 13.60
N ASP A 269 14.18 2.19 13.86
CA ASP A 269 15.65 2.26 13.94
C ASP A 269 16.23 2.77 12.62
N LYS A 270 16.84 3.96 12.64
CA LYS A 270 17.30 4.65 11.43
C LYS A 270 18.44 3.93 10.72
N LYS A 271 19.19 3.07 11.42
CA LYS A 271 20.28 2.31 10.83
C LYS A 271 19.72 1.10 10.09
N MET A 272 18.70 0.44 10.63
CA MET A 272 18.04 -0.69 9.98
C MET A 272 17.08 -0.24 8.88
N TYR A 273 16.40 0.90 9.07
CA TYR A 273 15.42 1.49 8.16
C TYR A 273 15.86 2.90 7.75
N PRO A 274 16.87 3.05 6.87
CA PRO A 274 17.34 4.36 6.43
C PRO A 274 16.24 5.19 5.74
N GLY A 275 15.25 4.54 5.12
CA GLY A 275 14.05 5.18 4.54
C GLY A 275 12.90 5.39 5.52
N HIS A 276 13.17 5.48 6.84
CA HIS A 276 12.13 5.65 7.87
C HIS A 276 11.26 6.91 7.71
N THR A 277 11.74 7.93 6.99
CA THR A 277 10.91 9.07 6.56
C THR A 277 10.79 9.05 5.04
N ILE A 278 9.55 9.09 4.53
CA ILE A 278 9.27 9.01 3.10
C ILE A 278 8.13 9.94 2.72
N THR A 279 8.28 10.65 1.61
CA THR A 279 7.20 11.42 0.98
C THR A 279 7.00 11.00 -0.45
N PHE A 280 5.74 10.93 -0.88
CA PHE A 280 5.38 10.43 -2.19
C PHE A 280 4.00 10.95 -2.61
N SER A 281 3.80 11.12 -3.92
CA SER A 281 2.47 11.36 -4.49
C SER A 281 1.67 10.06 -4.41
N SER A 282 0.40 10.12 -4.00
CA SER A 282 -0.38 8.93 -3.69
C SER A 282 -1.87 9.16 -3.92
N TYR A 283 -2.64 8.12 -3.59
CA TYR A 283 -4.08 8.07 -3.55
C TYR A 283 -4.58 7.72 -2.12
N PRO A 284 -5.85 7.98 -1.77
CA PRO A 284 -6.45 7.58 -0.50
C PRO A 284 -6.28 6.08 -0.22
N GLY A 285 -5.89 5.70 1.00
CA GLY A 285 -5.74 4.29 1.42
C GLY A 285 -4.58 3.50 0.80
N MET A 286 -3.83 4.09 -0.15
CA MET A 286 -2.70 3.45 -0.83
C MET A 286 -1.38 3.67 -0.08
N LEU A 287 -0.63 2.62 0.23
CA LEU A 287 0.61 2.66 1.02
C LEU A 287 1.88 2.98 0.22
N TYR A 288 1.75 3.05 -1.10
CA TYR A 288 2.81 3.36 -2.04
C TYR A 288 2.30 4.39 -3.05
N SER A 289 3.15 4.82 -3.99
CA SER A 289 2.80 5.93 -4.87
C SER A 289 1.86 5.52 -5.99
N SER A 290 2.07 4.35 -6.58
CA SER A 290 1.46 3.86 -7.83
C SER A 290 1.63 4.79 -9.04
N ASP A 291 2.28 5.94 -8.87
CA ASP A 291 2.65 6.81 -9.98
C ASP A 291 3.83 6.24 -10.78
N ASP A 292 4.95 5.78 -10.18
CA ASP A 292 5.47 6.08 -8.81
C ASP A 292 6.41 7.31 -8.78
N PHE A 293 6.31 8.12 -7.73
CA PHE A 293 7.30 9.12 -7.33
C PHE A 293 7.46 9.16 -5.80
N ALA A 294 8.65 8.83 -5.30
CA ALA A 294 8.94 8.84 -3.88
C ALA A 294 10.33 9.41 -3.55
N LEU A 295 10.42 10.09 -2.40
CA LEU A 295 11.66 10.60 -1.81
C LEU A 295 11.80 10.04 -0.40
N ALA A 296 12.95 9.43 -0.09
CA ALA A 296 13.21 8.79 1.20
C ALA A 296 14.37 9.45 1.94
N SER A 297 14.34 9.39 3.29
CA SER A 297 15.41 9.90 4.17
C SER A 297 16.75 9.21 3.99
N SER A 298 16.79 8.07 3.29
CA SER A 298 18.03 7.43 2.85
C SER A 298 18.80 8.28 1.82
N GLY A 299 18.20 9.37 1.30
CA GLY A 299 18.74 10.19 0.23
C GLY A 299 18.43 9.63 -1.17
N LEU A 300 17.53 8.64 -1.24
CA LEU A 300 17.07 8.06 -2.49
C LEU A 300 15.81 8.76 -3.00
N ALA A 301 15.75 8.93 -4.31
CA ALA A 301 14.55 9.27 -5.06
C ALA A 301 14.23 8.13 -6.03
N MET A 302 12.97 7.68 -6.03
CA MET A 302 12.52 6.52 -6.77
C MET A 302 11.38 6.95 -7.69
N ILE A 303 11.53 6.66 -8.97
CA ILE A 303 10.46 6.78 -9.97
C ILE A 303 10.37 5.50 -10.79
N GLU A 304 9.23 5.27 -11.41
CA GLU A 304 9.09 4.22 -12.40
C GLU A 304 8.24 4.65 -13.59
N THR A 305 8.32 3.85 -14.64
CA THR A 305 7.35 3.84 -15.73
C THR A 305 7.01 2.41 -16.10
N THR A 306 5.72 2.10 -16.19
CA THR A 306 5.22 0.77 -16.57
C THR A 306 5.75 0.32 -17.93
N VAL A 307 6.21 -0.92 -18.01
CA VAL A 307 6.59 -1.60 -19.24
C VAL A 307 5.57 -2.66 -19.61
N ASN A 308 5.14 -2.65 -20.87
CA ASN A 308 4.17 -3.62 -21.34
C ASN A 308 4.83 -4.98 -21.63
N ILE A 309 4.25 -6.05 -21.08
CA ILE A 309 4.59 -7.41 -21.44
C ILE A 309 3.71 -7.85 -22.62
N PHE A 310 4.34 -8.01 -23.79
CA PHE A 310 3.66 -8.45 -25.01
C PHE A 310 3.69 -9.98 -25.21
N ASP A 311 4.66 -10.68 -24.60
CA ASP A 311 4.68 -12.14 -24.58
C ASP A 311 3.86 -12.65 -23.39
N GLU A 312 2.55 -12.79 -23.60
CA GLU A 312 1.61 -13.20 -22.54
C GLU A 312 1.87 -14.61 -22.00
N LYS A 313 2.67 -15.44 -22.69
CA LYS A 313 3.10 -16.75 -22.15
C LYS A 313 3.90 -16.58 -20.86
N LEU A 314 4.57 -15.45 -20.68
CA LEU A 314 5.30 -15.15 -19.44
C LEU A 314 4.37 -15.11 -18.22
N PHE A 315 3.10 -14.79 -18.39
CA PHE A 315 2.13 -14.77 -17.28
C PHE A 315 1.89 -16.18 -16.69
N GLU A 316 2.29 -17.27 -17.35
CA GLU A 316 2.32 -18.61 -16.73
C GLU A 316 3.26 -18.69 -15.52
N ARG A 317 4.22 -17.76 -15.39
CA ARG A 317 5.17 -17.67 -14.26
C ARG A 317 4.60 -16.97 -13.04
N ILE A 318 3.51 -16.22 -13.20
CA ILE A 318 2.80 -15.55 -12.09
C ILE A 318 2.10 -16.60 -11.24
N LYS A 319 2.43 -16.65 -9.95
CA LYS A 319 2.00 -17.65 -8.98
C LYS A 319 1.68 -16.99 -7.63
N PRO A 320 0.66 -17.47 -6.90
CA PRO A 320 0.34 -16.90 -5.59
C PRO A 320 1.41 -17.24 -4.53
N ASP A 321 2.07 -18.40 -4.64
CA ASP A 321 3.11 -18.82 -3.70
C ASP A 321 4.51 -18.40 -4.16
N GLY A 322 5.36 -17.99 -3.21
CA GLY A 322 6.75 -17.65 -3.49
C GLY A 322 6.97 -16.25 -4.07
N GLN A 323 5.91 -15.44 -4.19
CA GLN A 323 5.92 -14.15 -4.84
C GLN A 323 5.22 -13.09 -3.99
N LEU A 324 5.74 -11.86 -4.02
CA LEU A 324 5.16 -10.69 -3.35
C LEU A 324 4.81 -9.64 -4.41
N SER A 325 3.64 -9.03 -4.28
CA SER A 325 3.23 -7.93 -5.18
C SER A 325 4.24 -6.79 -5.22
N CYS A 326 4.31 -6.11 -6.37
CA CYS A 326 5.21 -4.98 -6.63
C CYS A 326 5.07 -3.88 -5.59
N TRP A 327 3.84 -3.47 -5.25
CA TRP A 327 3.60 -2.42 -4.25
C TRP A 327 4.28 -2.71 -2.91
N LEU A 328 4.21 -3.97 -2.45
CA LEU A 328 4.78 -4.41 -1.19
C LEU A 328 6.31 -4.44 -1.27
N ARG A 329 6.85 -4.97 -2.38
CA ARG A 329 8.30 -4.98 -2.62
C ARG A 329 8.88 -3.56 -2.72
N ALA A 330 8.15 -2.63 -3.32
CA ALA A 330 8.51 -1.22 -3.40
C ALA A 330 8.54 -0.56 -2.01
N VAL A 331 7.51 -0.76 -1.17
CA VAL A 331 7.50 -0.25 0.22
C VAL A 331 8.69 -0.80 1.02
N VAL A 332 8.94 -2.11 0.93
CA VAL A 332 10.05 -2.76 1.63
C VAL A 332 11.41 -2.24 1.16
N ALA A 333 11.62 -2.12 -0.16
CA ALA A 333 12.85 -1.57 -0.73
C ALA A 333 13.08 -0.10 -0.31
N ASN A 334 12.03 0.72 -0.35
CA ASN A 334 12.08 2.12 0.05
C ASN A 334 12.48 2.29 1.53
N GLN A 335 12.01 1.40 2.42
CA GLN A 335 12.32 1.46 3.85
C GLN A 335 13.76 1.03 4.16
N LEU A 336 14.26 -0.02 3.49
CA LEU A 336 15.49 -0.71 3.86
C LEU A 336 16.75 -0.22 3.13
N ALA A 337 16.62 0.27 1.90
CA ALA A 337 17.77 0.56 1.04
C ALA A 337 18.56 1.81 1.47
N ARG A 338 19.89 1.71 1.49
CA ARG A 338 20.83 2.82 1.76
C ARG A 338 21.34 3.47 0.49
N ASP A 339 21.39 2.71 -0.60
CA ASP A 339 21.78 3.17 -1.92
C ASP A 339 20.95 2.50 -3.02
N GLY A 340 21.12 2.96 -4.27
CA GLY A 340 20.34 2.44 -5.40
C GLY A 340 20.61 0.97 -5.73
N ARG A 341 21.81 0.45 -5.44
CA ARG A 341 22.13 -0.96 -5.66
C ARG A 341 21.39 -1.84 -4.67
N GLU A 342 21.46 -1.49 -3.39
CA GLU A 342 20.75 -2.20 -2.32
C GLU A 342 19.24 -2.16 -2.57
N TRP A 343 18.70 -1.04 -3.06
CA TRP A 343 17.29 -0.94 -3.46
C TRP A 343 16.92 -1.99 -4.51
N CYS A 344 17.71 -2.09 -5.59
CA CYS A 344 17.50 -3.11 -6.62
C CYS A 344 17.63 -4.54 -6.07
N GLU A 345 18.60 -4.78 -5.20
CA GLU A 345 18.84 -6.10 -4.60
C GLU A 345 17.73 -6.54 -3.64
N ILE A 346 17.08 -5.60 -2.96
CA ILE A 346 15.91 -5.84 -2.11
C ILE A 346 14.67 -6.05 -2.97
N PHE A 347 14.42 -5.16 -3.94
CA PHE A 347 13.20 -5.16 -4.75
C PHE A 347 13.04 -6.43 -5.62
N GLN A 348 14.15 -7.00 -6.11
CA GLN A 348 14.12 -8.22 -6.95
C GLN A 348 13.67 -9.48 -6.18
N LYS A 349 13.70 -9.47 -4.85
CA LYS A 349 13.32 -10.64 -4.05
C LYS A 349 11.83 -10.92 -4.22
N TYR A 350 11.48 -12.20 -4.40
CA TYR A 350 10.08 -12.64 -4.55
C TYR A 350 9.34 -11.93 -5.69
N ASN A 351 10.03 -11.63 -6.80
CA ASN A 351 9.42 -11.01 -7.98
C ASN A 351 8.14 -11.75 -8.41
N SER A 352 7.06 -10.98 -8.52
CA SER A 352 5.72 -11.47 -8.88
C SER A 352 5.46 -11.50 -10.38
N GLY A 353 6.22 -10.76 -11.19
CA GLY A 353 5.90 -10.58 -12.61
C GLY A 353 4.63 -9.76 -12.84
N THR A 354 4.22 -8.97 -11.86
CA THR A 354 3.02 -8.12 -11.90
C THR A 354 3.42 -6.68 -11.59
N TYR A 355 2.69 -5.75 -12.18
CA TYR A 355 3.03 -4.34 -12.26
C TYR A 355 4.48 -4.16 -12.76
N ASN A 356 4.70 -4.65 -13.99
CA ASN A 356 6.02 -4.72 -14.60
C ASN A 356 6.50 -3.33 -15.02
N ASN A 357 7.59 -2.85 -14.41
CA ASN A 357 8.03 -1.47 -14.51
C ASN A 357 9.55 -1.36 -14.80
N GLN A 358 9.96 -0.25 -15.40
CA GLN A 358 11.33 0.25 -15.33
C GLN A 358 11.47 1.18 -14.13
N TRP A 359 12.13 0.73 -13.09
CA TRP A 359 12.47 1.51 -11.91
C TRP A 359 13.76 2.29 -12.12
N THR A 360 13.75 3.56 -11.74
CA THR A 360 14.92 4.43 -11.76
C THR A 360 15.18 4.97 -10.36
N ILE A 361 16.34 4.63 -9.80
CA ILE A 361 16.72 4.93 -8.42
C ILE A 361 17.88 5.92 -8.42
N LEU A 362 17.59 7.15 -8.04
CA LEU A 362 18.56 8.23 -7.96
C LEU A 362 19.06 8.40 -6.52
N ASN A 363 20.37 8.44 -6.34
CA ASN A 363 21.00 8.61 -5.02
C ASN A 363 21.58 10.02 -4.86
N TYR A 364 20.82 10.90 -4.22
CA TYR A 364 21.25 12.29 -4.00
C TYR A 364 22.49 12.40 -3.11
N ASN A 365 22.80 11.41 -2.26
CA ASN A 365 24.05 11.41 -1.48
C ASN A 365 25.32 11.31 -2.32
N LYS A 366 25.19 10.93 -3.60
CA LYS A 366 26.29 10.81 -4.56
C LYS A 366 26.42 12.04 -5.46
N PHE A 367 25.51 13.01 -5.35
CA PHE A 367 25.56 14.26 -6.11
C PHE A 367 26.16 15.37 -5.25
N THR A 368 27.12 16.12 -5.80
CA THR A 368 27.68 17.33 -5.16
C THR A 368 27.61 18.48 -6.16
N PRO A 369 26.86 19.55 -5.87
CA PRO A 369 26.73 20.70 -6.79
C PRO A 369 28.07 21.27 -7.23
N GLY A 370 28.23 21.46 -8.55
CA GLY A 370 29.42 22.04 -9.17
C GLY A 370 30.64 21.11 -9.25
N LYS A 371 30.49 19.83 -8.89
CA LYS A 371 31.54 18.80 -9.04
C LYS A 371 31.22 17.87 -10.20
N ASP A 372 32.24 17.17 -10.70
CA ASP A 372 32.06 16.11 -11.68
C ASP A 372 31.18 15.00 -11.10
N LEU A 373 30.34 14.41 -11.96
CA LEU A 373 29.49 13.29 -11.55
C LEU A 373 30.35 12.07 -11.23
N PRO A 374 30.02 11.29 -10.20
CA PRO A 374 30.74 10.06 -9.91
C PRO A 374 30.52 9.05 -11.04
N ALA A 375 31.53 8.21 -11.30
CA ALA A 375 31.43 7.17 -12.32
C ALA A 375 30.35 6.10 -12.00
N TYR A 376 30.05 5.88 -10.72
CA TYR A 376 29.12 4.86 -10.25
C TYR A 376 28.30 5.35 -9.05
N GLY A 377 27.16 4.72 -8.82
CA GLY A 377 26.40 4.89 -7.58
C GLY A 377 25.35 6.01 -7.60
N LEU A 378 25.41 6.94 -8.57
CA LEU A 378 24.46 8.05 -8.67
C LEU A 378 23.07 7.59 -9.14
N LEU A 379 23.02 6.68 -10.11
CA LEU A 379 21.79 6.25 -10.76
C LEU A 379 21.81 4.74 -10.99
N TYR A 380 20.71 4.06 -10.65
CA TYR A 380 20.45 2.67 -10.99
C TYR A 380 19.14 2.56 -11.77
N VAL A 381 19.11 1.63 -12.72
CA VAL A 381 17.91 1.26 -13.47
C VAL A 381 17.68 -0.23 -13.28
N LEU A 382 16.45 -0.61 -12.97
CA LEU A 382 16.01 -2.00 -12.83
C LEU A 382 14.74 -2.19 -13.66
N GLU A 383 14.70 -3.24 -14.46
CA GLU A 383 13.50 -3.64 -15.19
C GLU A 383 12.98 -4.97 -14.65
N GLN A 384 11.67 -5.06 -14.49
CA GLN A 384 10.98 -6.28 -14.04
C GLN A 384 10.14 -6.88 -15.17
N ALA A 385 10.14 -8.20 -15.25
CA ALA A 385 9.20 -9.02 -16.01
C ALA A 385 8.94 -10.35 -15.26
N PRO A 386 7.91 -11.15 -15.63
CA PRO A 386 7.63 -12.46 -15.03
C PRO A 386 8.72 -13.53 -15.18
#